data_AF-A0A699S2U4-F1
#
_entry.id   AF-A0A699S2U4-F1
#
_cell.length_a   1.000
_cell.length_b   1.000
_cell.length_c   1.000
_cell.angle_alpha   90.00
_cell.angle_beta   90.00
_cell.angle_gamma   90.00
#
_symmetry.space_group_name_H-M   'P 1'
#
loop_
_entity.id
_entity.type
_entity.pdbx_description
1 polymer ?
#
loop_
_entity_poly.entity_id
_entity_poly.type
_entity_poly.pdbx_seq_one_letter_code
_entity_poly.pdbx_strand_id
1 'polypeptide(L)'
;HIVSSEGITMDPAKVEAITKWPRSTFVTEKENIEIWTIVENLDKQVEFHLDDDNVLRQGTRLVVPNDATLREALLTEAHSSPFSIHP
;
A
#
# COMPACT_ATOMS: atom_id res chain seq x y z
N HIS A 1 6.84 10.58 9.16
CA HIS A 1 5.48 11.11 9.26
C HIS A 1 5.27 11.48 10.72
N ILE A 2 5.12 12.76 11.06
CA ILE A 2 4.91 13.20 12.45
C ILE A 2 3.41 13.38 12.61
N VAL A 3 2.75 12.44 13.28
CA VAL A 3 1.35 12.56 13.68
C VAL A 3 1.36 13.10 15.11
N SER A 4 1.03 14.39 15.26
CA SER A 4 0.82 15.05 16.56
C SER A 4 -0.60 14.75 17.07
N SER A 5 -0.78 14.79 18.40
CA SER A 5 -2.10 14.68 19.06
C SER A 5 -3.03 15.86 18.77
N GLU A 6 -2.53 16.93 18.14
CA GLU A 6 -3.32 18.09 17.67
C GLU A 6 -4.01 17.86 16.32
N GLY A 7 -3.90 16.64 15.76
CA GLY A 7 -4.47 16.29 14.47
C GLY A 7 -3.60 16.74 13.29
N ILE A 8 -3.99 16.31 12.08
CA ILE A 8 -3.30 16.67 10.84
C ILE A 8 -3.61 18.14 10.54
N THR A 9 -2.74 19.06 10.95
CA THR A 9 -2.88 20.47 10.61
C THR A 9 -2.64 20.65 9.09
N MET A 10 -3.71 20.89 8.34
CA MET A 10 -3.64 21.16 6.90
C MET A 10 -3.54 22.67 6.67
N ASP A 11 -2.64 23.08 5.77
CA ASP A 11 -2.48 24.48 5.37
C ASP A 11 -3.83 25.07 4.90
N PRO A 12 -4.30 26.20 5.47
CA PRO A 12 -5.54 26.86 5.05
C PRO A 12 -5.60 27.17 3.55
N ALA A 13 -4.48 27.49 2.92
CA ALA A 13 -4.41 27.74 1.48
C ALA A 13 -4.74 26.47 0.67
N LYS A 14 -4.38 25.30 1.19
CA LYS A 14 -4.70 24.01 0.58
C LYS A 14 -6.18 23.68 0.68
N VAL A 15 -6.82 24.02 1.81
CA VAL A 15 -8.28 23.89 2.00
C VAL A 15 -9.01 24.79 1.01
N GLU A 16 -8.62 26.06 0.89
CA GLU A 16 -9.23 27.00 -0.05
C GLU A 16 -9.08 26.57 -1.52
N ALA A 17 -7.95 25.96 -1.88
CA ALA A 17 -7.74 25.46 -3.24
C ALA A 17 -8.73 24.34 -3.59
N ILE A 18 -9.02 23.44 -2.64
CA ILE A 18 -9.95 22.32 -2.83
C ILE A 18 -11.41 22.81 -2.89
N THR A 19 -11.78 23.82 -2.08
CA THR A 19 -13.16 24.35 -2.10
C THR A 19 -13.46 25.20 -3.33
N LYS A 20 -12.45 25.77 -3.98
CA LYS A 20 -12.57 26.56 -5.21
C LYS A 20 -12.53 25.71 -6.49
N TRP A 21 -12.34 24.40 -6.41
CA TRP A 21 -12.36 23.57 -7.61
C TRP A 21 -13.74 23.58 -8.27
N PRO A 22 -13.80 23.76 -9.61
CA PRO A 22 -15.07 23.71 -10.33
C PRO A 22 -15.71 22.35 -10.07
N ARG A 23 -16.94 22.35 -9.54
CA ARG A 23 -17.71 21.13 -9.35
C ARG A 23 -18.02 20.62 -10.74
N SER A 24 -17.25 19.64 -11.22
CA SER A 24 -17.39 19.13 -12.58
C SER A 24 -18.80 18.59 -12.76
N THR A 25 -19.64 19.33 -13.50
CA THR A 25 -21.03 18.95 -13.81
C THR A 25 -21.16 18.23 -15.15
N PHE A 26 -20.04 18.04 -15.85
CA PHE A 26 -19.95 17.24 -17.07
C PHE A 26 -18.77 16.29 -16.91
N VAL A 27 -18.95 15.27 -16.08
CA VAL A 27 -18.01 14.16 -16.03
C VAL A 27 -18.20 13.41 -17.35
N THR A 28 -17.23 13.53 -18.25
CA THR A 28 -17.24 12.73 -19.46
C THR A 28 -17.21 11.25 -19.09
N GLU A 29 -17.82 10.39 -19.89
CA GLU A 29 -17.88 8.94 -19.60
C GLU A 29 -16.49 8.33 -19.39
N LYS A 30 -15.48 8.92 -20.05
CA LYS A 30 -14.06 8.60 -19.85
C LYS A 30 -13.54 8.95 -18.45
N GLU A 31 -13.82 10.16 -17.94
CA GLU A 31 -13.44 10.56 -16.57
C GLU A 31 -14.18 9.73 -15.52
N ASN A 32 -15.44 9.34 -15.79
CA ASN A 32 -16.17 8.42 -14.92
C ASN A 32 -15.53 7.04 -14.87
N ILE A 33 -15.09 6.48 -16.01
CA ILE A 33 -14.36 5.20 -16.07
C ILE A 33 -13.02 5.32 -15.35
N GLU A 34 -12.28 6.43 -15.51
CA GLU A 34 -11.02 6.66 -14.81
C GLU A 34 -11.22 6.76 -13.30
N ILE A 35 -12.26 7.46 -12.83
CA ILE A 35 -12.63 7.53 -11.41
C ILE A 35 -13.05 6.15 -10.89
N TRP A 36 -13.90 5.41 -11.61
CA TRP A 36 -14.33 4.07 -11.21
C TRP A 36 -13.15 3.10 -11.14
N THR A 37 -12.23 3.18 -12.11
CA THR A 37 -11.00 2.38 -12.13
C THR A 37 -10.10 2.72 -10.94
N ILE A 38 -9.98 4.00 -10.58
CA ILE A 38 -9.25 4.41 -9.38
C ILE A 38 -9.92 3.86 -8.13
N VAL A 39 -11.25 3.97 -8.01
CA VAL A 39 -12.02 3.45 -6.86
C VAL A 39 -11.88 1.93 -6.74
N GLU A 40 -12.01 1.18 -7.83
CA GLU A 40 -11.76 -0.27 -7.85
C GLU A 40 -10.32 -0.61 -7.46
N ASN A 41 -9.34 0.15 -7.97
CA ASN A 41 -7.93 -0.10 -7.64
C ASN A 41 -7.60 0.31 -6.20
N LEU A 42 -8.35 1.25 -5.62
CA LEU A 42 -8.25 1.61 -4.21
C LEU A 42 -8.85 0.52 -3.31
N ASP A 43 -9.97 -0.07 -3.73
CA ASP A 43 -10.59 -1.23 -3.06
C ASP A 43 -9.71 -2.49 -3.19
N LYS A 44 -8.97 -2.60 -4.29
CA LYS A 44 -7.92 -3.62 -4.51
C LYS A 44 -6.58 -3.26 -3.85
N GLN A 45 -6.44 -2.14 -3.12
CA GLN A 45 -5.21 -1.90 -2.38
C GLN A 45 -5.02 -3.05 -1.41
N VAL A 46 -3.92 -3.79 -1.61
CA VAL A 46 -3.65 -4.97 -0.79
C VAL A 46 -3.41 -4.52 0.63
N GLU A 47 -4.34 -4.86 1.50
CA GLU A 47 -4.28 -4.52 2.91
C GLU A 47 -3.11 -5.29 3.56
N PHE A 48 -2.33 -4.55 4.36
CA PHE A 48 -1.29 -5.14 5.18
C PHE A 48 -1.91 -5.59 6.48
N HIS A 49 -1.69 -6.86 6.84
CA HIS A 49 -2.18 -7.43 8.09
C HIS A 49 -1.03 -7.95 8.92
N LEU A 50 -1.13 -7.76 10.22
CA LEU A 50 -0.29 -8.43 11.20
C LEU A 50 -1.04 -9.68 11.67
N ASP A 51 -0.44 -10.86 11.55
CA ASP A 51 -1.03 -12.10 12.10
C ASP A 51 -0.70 -12.27 13.59
N ASP A 52 -1.23 -13.34 14.19
CA ASP A 52 -1.07 -13.66 15.63
C ASP A 52 0.41 -13.86 16.04
N ASP A 53 1.28 -14.17 15.08
CA ASP A 53 2.71 -14.37 15.28
C ASP A 53 3.52 -13.07 15.09
N ASN A 54 2.85 -11.92 14.95
CA ASN A 54 3.45 -10.62 14.64
C ASN A 54 4.16 -10.58 13.27
N VAL A 55 3.73 -11.41 12.33
CA VAL A 55 4.27 -11.41 10.97
C VAL A 55 3.44 -10.50 10.09
N LEU A 56 4.11 -9.57 9.40
CA LEU A 56 3.47 -8.69 8.44
C LEU A 56 3.19 -9.44 7.13
N ARG A 57 1.94 -9.43 6.69
CA ARG A 57 1.46 -10.11 5.48
C ARG A 57 0.78 -9.13 4.54
N GLN A 58 1.03 -9.31 3.25
CA GLN A 58 0.33 -8.63 2.16
C GLN A 58 -0.52 -9.68 1.44
N GLY A 59 -1.82 -9.73 1.74
CA GLY A 59 -2.68 -10.84 1.31
C GLY A 59 -2.14 -12.19 1.80
N THR A 60 -1.79 -13.09 0.88
CA THR A 60 -1.18 -14.41 1.21
C THR A 60 0.35 -14.39 1.27
N ARG A 61 1.00 -13.24 1.02
CA ARG A 61 2.46 -13.12 0.93
C ARG A 61 3.05 -12.62 2.24
N LEU A 62 4.11 -13.28 2.70
CA LEU A 62 4.91 -12.84 3.85
C LEU A 62 5.78 -11.65 3.45
N VAL A 63 5.76 -10.58 4.24
CA VAL A 63 6.61 -9.40 4.00
C VAL A 63 7.91 -9.58 4.75
N VAL A 64 9.01 -9.69 4.01
CA VAL A 64 10.35 -9.74 4.58
C VAL A 64 10.89 -8.30 4.65
N PRO A 65 11.38 -7.84 5.82
CA PRO A 65 12.07 -6.56 5.92
C PRO A 65 13.22 -6.47 4.89
N ASN A 66 13.46 -5.29 4.31
CA ASN A 66 14.55 -5.07 3.35
C ASN A 66 15.92 -4.98 4.06
N ASP A 67 16.22 -6.00 4.87
CA ASP A 67 17.47 -6.21 5.57
C ASP A 67 18.30 -7.25 4.82
N ALA A 68 19.55 -6.91 4.51
CA ALA A 68 20.42 -7.76 3.71
C ALA A 68 20.75 -9.08 4.42
N THR A 69 20.92 -9.07 5.74
CA THR A 69 21.26 -10.24 6.54
C THR A 69 20.10 -11.21 6.60
N LEU A 70 18.86 -10.72 6.80
CA LEU A 70 17.66 -11.57 6.74
C LEU A 70 17.45 -12.17 5.36
N ARG A 71 17.68 -11.39 4.30
CA ARG A 71 17.60 -11.90 2.92
C ARG A 71 18.60 -13.02 2.65
N GLU A 72 19.85 -12.85 3.07
CA GLU A 72 20.90 -13.88 2.92
C GLU A 72 20.61 -15.14 3.72
N ALA A 73 20.12 -15.00 4.97
CA ALA A 73 19.73 -16.13 5.79
C ALA A 73 18.59 -16.94 5.15
N LEU A 74 17.53 -16.27 4.68
CA LEU A 74 16.40 -16.92 3.99
C LEU A 74 16.83 -17.61 2.70
N LEU A 75 17.70 -16.98 1.89
CA LEU A 75 18.24 -17.62 0.69
C LEU A 75 19.05 -18.86 1.05
N THR A 76 19.92 -18.77 2.06
CA THR A 76 20.76 -19.90 2.51
C THR A 76 19.91 -21.06 2.99
N GLU A 77 18.87 -20.80 3.79
CA GLU A 77 17.93 -21.81 4.27
C GLU A 77 17.13 -22.43 3.12
N ALA A 78 16.61 -21.62 2.20
CA ALA A 78 15.87 -22.10 1.03
C ALA A 78 16.74 -23.01 0.13
N HIS A 79 18.00 -22.63 -0.08
CA HIS A 79 18.96 -23.43 -0.85
C HIS A 79 19.37 -24.72 -0.15
N SER A 80 19.37 -24.75 1.19
CA SER A 80 19.71 -25.93 2.00
C SER A 80 18.51 -26.84 2.27
N SER A 81 17.30 -26.43 1.86
CA SER A 81 16.08 -27.18 2.08
C SER A 81 16.07 -28.48 1.26
N PRO A 82 15.69 -29.63 1.86
CA PRO A 82 15.56 -30.90 1.14
C PRO A 82 14.47 -30.89 0.05
N PHE A 83 13.62 -29.85 0.03
CA PHE A 83 12.63 -29.60 -1.01
C PHE A 83 13.13 -28.63 -2.11
N SER A 84 14.40 -28.23 -2.06
CA SER A 84 15.03 -27.39 -3.09
C SER A 84 15.20 -28.22 -4.38
N ILE A 85 14.47 -27.87 -5.42
CA ILE A 85 14.64 -28.47 -6.75
C ILE A 85 15.74 -27.70 -7.46
N HIS A 86 16.93 -28.29 -7.49
CA HIS A 86 18.02 -27.84 -8.33
C HIS A 86 17.91 -28.55 -9.69
N PRO A 87 17.88 -27.83 -10.83
CA PRO A 87 17.96 -28.46 -12.15
C PRO A 87 19.28 -29.19 -12.36
#